data_AF-A0A974GX92-F1
#
_entry.id   AF-A0A974GX92-F1
#
_cell.length_a   1.000
_cell.length_b   1.000
_cell.length_c   1.000
_cell.angle_alpha   90.00
_cell.angle_beta   90.00
_cell.angle_gamma   90.00
#
_symmetry.space_group_name_H-M   'P 1'
#
loop_
_entity.id
_entity.type
_entity.pdbx_description
1 polymer ?
#
loop_
_entity_poly.entity_id
_entity_poly.type
_entity_poly.pdbx_seq_one_letter_code
_entity_poly.pdbx_strand_id
1 'polypeptide(L)'
;MNLNKMVRTSADNFWLEGDIRISAKEQIDFLKKVYNEEYNFKEDYYKILKDLMVEEKNSEYTLSGKTGWAQRINPQIGWHVGYVETAKDTWFFACNLDIRQNSDAEYRKEIVLMYLKELNIIE
;
A
#
# COMPACT_ATOMS: atom_id res chain seq x y z
N MET A 1 -3.85 44.50 -7.21
CA MET A 1 -4.77 43.35 -7.15
C MET A 1 -3.92 42.10 -6.96
N ASN A 2 -3.90 41.52 -5.76
CA ASN A 2 -3.02 40.39 -5.40
C ASN A 2 -3.57 39.07 -5.97
N LEU A 3 -2.77 38.41 -6.82
CA LEU A 3 -3.09 37.17 -7.55
C LEU A 3 -2.80 35.88 -6.73
N ASN A 4 -3.00 35.89 -5.41
CA ASN A 4 -2.80 34.71 -4.55
C ASN A 4 -4.10 33.94 -4.26
N LYS A 5 -4.94 33.75 -5.28
CA LYS A 5 -6.20 33.00 -5.13
C LYS A 5 -6.48 32.12 -6.35
N MET A 6 -5.55 31.22 -6.67
CA MET A 6 -5.90 29.97 -7.33
C MET A 6 -5.83 28.86 -6.29
N VAL A 7 -6.94 28.16 -6.16
CA VAL A 7 -7.30 27.24 -5.09
C VAL A 7 -6.28 26.10 -5.03
N ARG A 8 -5.37 26.18 -4.06
CA ARG A 8 -4.61 25.04 -3.57
C ARG A 8 -5.61 24.11 -2.88
N THR A 9 -5.95 22.98 -3.50
CA THR A 9 -6.13 21.75 -2.72
C THR A 9 -4.89 21.65 -1.84
N SER A 10 -5.04 21.66 -0.51
CA SER A 10 -3.89 21.75 0.40
C SER A 10 -2.88 20.64 0.08
N ALA A 11 -1.58 20.96 0.14
CA ALA A 11 -0.52 19.96 0.00
C ALA A 11 -0.64 18.83 1.05
N ASP A 12 -1.48 19.02 2.05
CA ASP A 12 -1.71 18.08 3.14
C ASP A 12 -2.81 17.05 2.84
N ASN A 13 -3.63 17.25 1.80
CA ASN A 13 -4.78 16.38 1.50
C ASN A 13 -4.81 15.88 0.04
N PHE A 14 -3.80 16.19 -0.78
CA PHE A 14 -3.84 15.88 -2.21
C PHE A 14 -4.01 14.37 -2.51
N TRP A 15 -3.56 13.49 -1.63
CA TRP A 15 -3.71 12.03 -1.79
C TRP A 15 -5.04 11.47 -1.29
N LEU A 16 -5.80 12.24 -0.51
CA LEU A 16 -7.13 11.86 -0.02
C LEU A 16 -8.25 12.44 -0.89
N GLU A 17 -8.08 13.68 -1.36
CA GLU A 17 -9.13 14.48 -2.00
C GLU A 17 -8.70 15.10 -3.33
N GLY A 18 -7.40 15.06 -3.65
CA GLY A 18 -6.87 15.62 -4.88
C GLY A 18 -6.95 14.66 -6.07
N ASP A 19 -6.33 15.07 -7.17
CA ASP A 19 -6.40 14.36 -8.46
C ASP A 19 -5.33 13.29 -8.64
N ILE A 20 -4.48 13.04 -7.63
CA ILE A 20 -3.48 11.99 -7.74
C ILE A 20 -4.16 10.62 -7.85
N ARG A 21 -3.74 9.84 -8.84
CA ARG A 21 -4.20 8.48 -9.08
C ARG A 21 -2.98 7.60 -9.31
N ILE A 22 -3.10 6.35 -8.88
CA ILE A 22 -2.06 5.33 -9.05
C ILE A 22 -2.73 3.98 -9.27
N SER A 23 -2.27 3.23 -10.26
CA SER A 23 -2.72 1.88 -10.55
C SER A 23 -2.08 0.85 -9.62
N ALA A 24 -2.67 -0.35 -9.54
CA ALA A 24 -2.07 -1.46 -8.78
C ALA A 24 -0.68 -1.82 -9.31
N LYS A 25 -0.48 -1.75 -10.62
CA LYS A 25 0.84 -2.00 -11.23
C LYS A 25 1.87 -0.95 -10.80
N GLU A 26 1.50 0.34 -10.83
CA GLU A 26 2.40 1.40 -10.38
C GLU A 26 2.71 1.31 -8.87
N GLN A 27 1.77 0.84 -8.05
CA GLN A 27 2.03 0.52 -6.64
C GLN A 27 3.10 -0.58 -6.50
N ILE A 28 3.01 -1.66 -7.27
CA ILE A 28 4.04 -2.72 -7.28
C ILE A 28 5.40 -2.17 -7.73
N ASP A 29 5.42 -1.42 -8.82
CA ASP A 29 6.67 -0.86 -9.37
C ASP A 29 7.31 0.13 -8.38
N PHE A 30 6.51 0.92 -7.65
CA PHE A 30 6.98 1.78 -6.57
C PHE A 30 7.53 0.97 -5.39
N LEU A 31 6.79 -0.04 -4.91
CA LEU A 31 7.20 -0.87 -3.78
C LEU A 31 8.50 -1.61 -4.05
N LYS A 32 8.72 -2.12 -5.27
CA LYS A 32 9.99 -2.76 -5.67
C LYS A 32 11.16 -1.80 -5.53
N LYS A 33 11.02 -0.56 -6.01
CA LYS A 33 12.05 0.48 -5.87
C LYS A 33 12.31 0.88 -4.42
N VAL A 34 11.28 0.92 -3.58
CA VAL A 34 11.44 1.16 -2.14
C VAL A 34 12.17 -0.01 -1.47
N TYR A 35 11.77 -1.24 -1.80
CA TYR A 35 12.36 -2.45 -1.24
C TYR A 35 13.85 -2.58 -1.59
N ASN A 36 14.18 -2.32 -2.87
CA ASN A 36 15.54 -2.33 -3.41
C ASN A 36 16.36 -1.06 -3.11
N GLU A 37 15.78 -0.12 -2.36
CA GLU A 37 16.46 1.12 -1.94
C GLU A 37 16.97 1.98 -3.12
N GLU A 38 16.20 2.02 -4.22
CA GLU A 38 16.60 2.68 -5.48
C GLU A 38 16.45 4.21 -5.48
N TYR A 39 15.84 4.79 -4.44
CA TYR A 39 15.73 6.24 -4.30
C TYR A 39 16.84 6.80 -3.42
N ASN A 40 17.17 8.08 -3.61
CA ASN A 40 18.26 8.73 -2.88
C ASN A 40 17.85 9.16 -1.46
N PHE A 41 17.43 8.20 -0.64
CA PHE A 41 17.20 8.37 0.80
C PHE A 41 18.32 7.72 1.61
N LYS A 42 18.44 8.10 2.89
CA LYS A 42 19.39 7.45 3.80
C LYS A 42 18.94 6.02 4.09
N GLU A 43 19.89 5.09 4.18
CA GLU A 43 19.66 3.68 4.56
C GLU A 43 18.84 3.57 5.86
N ASP A 44 19.15 4.40 6.86
CA ASP A 44 18.39 4.44 8.12
C ASP A 44 16.89 4.71 7.92
N TYR A 45 16.51 5.50 6.90
CA TYR A 45 15.10 5.77 6.60
C TYR A 45 14.41 4.59 5.93
N TYR A 46 15.12 3.84 5.08
CA TYR A 46 14.61 2.58 4.55
C TYR A 46 14.39 1.56 5.64
N LYS A 47 15.34 1.43 6.56
CA LYS A 47 15.22 0.53 7.71
C LYS A 47 14.01 0.88 8.58
N ILE A 48 13.87 2.15 8.96
CA ILE A 48 12.72 2.63 9.74
C ILE A 48 11.41 2.36 8.99
N LEU A 49 11.35 2.64 7.68
CA LEU A 49 10.15 2.41 6.88
C LEU A 49 9.78 0.92 6.83
N LYS A 50 10.75 0.04 6.53
CA LYS A 50 10.56 -1.41 6.45
C LYS A 50 10.09 -1.97 7.79
N ASP A 51 10.69 -1.54 8.90
CA ASP A 51 10.30 -1.94 10.25
C ASP A 51 8.86 -1.49 10.60
N LEU A 52 8.47 -0.26 10.22
CA LEU A 52 7.11 0.27 10.45
C LEU A 52 6.04 -0.40 9.59
N MET A 53 6.41 -0.96 8.44
CA MET A 53 5.48 -1.64 7.54
C MET A 53 5.14 -3.06 7.99
N VAL A 54 5.91 -3.67 8.92
CA VAL A 54 5.65 -5.04 9.37
C VAL A 54 4.26 -5.13 10.03
N GLU A 55 3.36 -5.87 9.40
CA GLU A 55 2.03 -6.17 9.93
C GLU A 55 2.02 -7.49 10.71
N GLU A 56 2.81 -8.46 10.25
CA GLU A 56 2.91 -9.78 10.85
C GLU A 56 4.30 -10.36 10.62
N LYS A 57 4.84 -11.04 11.64
CA LYS A 57 6.12 -11.73 11.56
C LYS A 57 6.08 -13.01 12.36
N ASN A 58 6.44 -14.11 11.72
CA ASN A 58 6.57 -15.42 12.34
C ASN A 58 7.84 -16.11 11.84
N SER A 59 8.00 -17.41 12.11
CA SER A 59 9.17 -18.19 11.70
C SER A 59 9.25 -18.48 10.20
N GLU A 60 8.12 -18.36 9.48
CA GLU A 60 7.99 -18.75 8.07
C GLU A 60 8.08 -17.53 7.14
N TYR A 61 7.43 -16.43 7.54
CA TYR A 61 7.38 -15.22 6.74
C TYR A 61 7.28 -13.93 7.56
N THR A 62 7.60 -12.81 6.89
CA THR A 62 7.28 -11.46 7.33
C THR A 62 6.33 -10.83 6.31
N LEU A 63 5.15 -10.43 6.75
CA LEU A 63 4.18 -9.67 5.95
C LEU A 63 4.33 -8.19 6.30
N SER A 64 4.71 -7.40 5.29
CA SER A 64 4.85 -5.95 5.40
C SER A 64 3.83 -5.28 4.48
N GLY A 65 3.06 -4.34 4.99
CA GLY A 65 2.00 -3.74 4.21
C GLY A 65 1.41 -2.47 4.81
N LYS A 66 0.55 -1.84 4.00
CA LYS A 66 -0.25 -0.71 4.44
C LYS A 66 -1.63 -0.77 3.84
N THR A 67 -2.62 -0.51 4.70
CA THR A 67 -4.02 -0.32 4.30
C THR A 67 -4.32 1.14 3.94
N GLY A 68 -5.20 1.34 2.97
CA GLY A 68 -5.74 2.65 2.57
C GLY A 68 -7.23 2.56 2.24
N TRP A 69 -7.95 3.67 2.39
CA TRP A 69 -9.37 3.74 2.04
C TRP A 69 -9.70 5.15 1.52
N ALA A 70 -9.95 5.24 0.21
CA ALA A 70 -10.38 6.46 -0.45
C ALA A 70 -11.90 6.61 -0.32
N GLN A 71 -12.35 7.28 0.75
CA GLN A 71 -13.78 7.43 1.08
C GLN A 71 -14.48 8.57 0.33
N ARG A 72 -13.70 9.49 -0.27
CA ARG A 72 -14.23 10.71 -0.92
C ARG A 72 -14.42 10.58 -2.43
N ILE A 73 -14.32 9.35 -2.95
CA ILE A 73 -14.55 9.03 -4.36
C ILE A 73 -15.69 8.01 -4.47
N ASN A 74 -16.33 7.94 -5.64
CA ASN A 74 -17.41 7.00 -5.92
C ASN A 74 -17.07 6.17 -7.18
N PRO A 75 -16.99 4.82 -7.09
CA PRO A 75 -17.09 4.02 -5.86
C PRO A 75 -15.94 4.32 -4.88
N GLN A 76 -16.15 4.08 -3.59
CA GLN A 76 -15.08 4.15 -2.60
C GLN A 76 -14.11 2.99 -2.84
N ILE A 77 -12.80 3.25 -2.74
CA ILE A 77 -11.79 2.23 -3.02
C ILE A 77 -10.98 1.92 -1.77
N GLY A 78 -10.93 0.64 -1.42
CA GLY A 78 -10.08 0.10 -0.38
C GLY A 78 -8.78 -0.45 -0.96
N TRP A 79 -7.66 -0.25 -0.28
CA TRP A 79 -6.33 -0.73 -0.66
C TRP A 79 -5.67 -1.55 0.44
N HIS A 80 -4.95 -2.60 0.05
CA HIS A 80 -3.89 -3.23 0.82
C HIS A 80 -2.72 -3.51 -0.12
N VAL A 81 -1.59 -2.87 0.15
CA VAL A 81 -0.38 -2.97 -0.67
C VAL A 81 0.80 -3.33 0.21
N GLY A 82 1.75 -4.09 -0.33
CA GLY A 82 2.87 -4.56 0.46
C GLY A 82 3.67 -5.66 -0.21
N TYR A 83 4.41 -6.39 0.60
CA TYR A 83 5.16 -7.56 0.19
C TYR A 83 5.29 -8.58 1.31
N VAL A 84 5.56 -9.83 0.94
CA VAL A 84 5.80 -10.95 1.84
C VAL A 84 7.21 -11.46 1.61
N GLU A 85 8.01 -11.49 2.66
CA GLU A 85 9.34 -12.08 2.64
C GLU A 85 9.27 -13.47 3.26
N THR A 86 9.70 -14.47 2.50
CA THR A 86 9.86 -15.86 2.95
C THR A 86 11.35 -16.21 2.97
N ALA A 87 11.70 -17.40 3.44
CA ALA A 87 13.08 -17.89 3.33
C ALA A 87 13.55 -18.07 1.87
N LYS A 88 12.64 -18.15 0.89
CA LYS A 88 12.95 -18.45 -0.51
C LYS A 88 12.93 -17.23 -1.41
N ASP A 89 11.93 -16.37 -1.25
CA ASP A 89 11.64 -15.28 -2.18
C ASP A 89 10.82 -14.17 -1.52
N THR A 90 10.72 -13.03 -2.20
CA THR A 90 9.93 -11.85 -1.83
C THR A 90 8.80 -11.62 -2.84
N TRP A 91 7.56 -11.63 -2.35
CA TRP A 91 6.35 -11.52 -3.18
C TRP A 91 5.65 -10.19 -2.95
N PHE A 92 5.53 -9.36 -3.98
CA PHE A 92 4.87 -8.06 -3.92
C PHE A 92 3.38 -8.19 -4.27
N PHE A 93 2.53 -7.47 -3.56
CA PHE A 93 1.09 -7.44 -3.83
C PHE A 93 0.51 -6.02 -3.78
N ALA A 94 -0.55 -5.81 -4.54
CA ALA A 94 -1.34 -4.60 -4.54
C ALA A 94 -2.80 -4.96 -4.79
N CYS A 95 -3.57 -5.07 -3.71
CA CYS A 95 -5.00 -5.34 -3.75
C CYS A 95 -5.77 -4.03 -3.63
N ASN A 96 -6.73 -3.82 -4.53
CA ASN A 96 -7.79 -2.85 -4.32
C ASN A 96 -9.16 -3.45 -4.64
N LEU A 97 -10.19 -2.91 -4.02
CA LEU A 97 -11.58 -3.29 -4.24
C LEU A 97 -12.55 -2.15 -3.93
N ASP A 98 -13.72 -2.21 -4.56
CA ASP A 98 -14.85 -1.32 -4.25
C ASP A 98 -15.38 -1.60 -2.85
N ILE A 99 -15.43 -0.58 -2.00
CA ILE A 99 -16.01 -0.65 -0.65
C ILE A 99 -17.45 -0.14 -0.72
N ARG A 100 -18.41 -1.04 -0.55
CA ARG A 100 -19.86 -0.73 -0.61
C ARG A 100 -20.46 -0.52 0.77
N GLN A 101 -19.87 -1.18 1.77
CA GLN A 101 -20.20 -1.04 3.19
C GLN A 101 -18.92 -1.15 4.04
N ASN A 102 -18.94 -0.61 5.25
CA ASN A 102 -17.73 -0.54 6.08
C ASN A 102 -17.09 -1.90 6.38
N SER A 103 -17.88 -2.97 6.48
CA SER A 103 -17.40 -4.33 6.68
C SER A 103 -16.53 -4.83 5.53
N ASP A 104 -16.77 -4.39 4.28
CA ASP A 104 -15.97 -4.84 3.12
C ASP A 104 -14.48 -4.46 3.25
N ALA A 105 -14.15 -3.52 4.15
CA ALA A 105 -12.80 -3.11 4.44
C ALA A 105 -11.92 -4.25 5.01
N GLU A 106 -12.51 -5.30 5.58
CA GLU A 106 -11.78 -6.48 6.05
C GLU A 106 -11.27 -7.35 4.90
N TYR A 107 -12.05 -7.44 3.81
CA TYR A 107 -11.73 -8.26 2.64
C TYR A 107 -10.43 -7.88 1.95
N ARG A 108 -9.96 -6.63 2.11
CA ARG A 108 -8.66 -6.18 1.57
C ARG A 108 -7.51 -7.07 2.04
N LYS A 109 -7.50 -7.44 3.33
CA LYS A 109 -6.45 -8.29 3.91
C LYS A 109 -6.76 -9.76 3.72
N GLU A 110 -8.02 -10.17 3.86
CA GLU A 110 -8.43 -11.57 3.70
C GLU A 110 -8.14 -12.09 2.30
N ILE A 111 -8.43 -11.32 1.25
CA ILE A 111 -8.17 -11.71 -0.15
C ILE A 111 -6.67 -11.90 -0.38
N VAL A 112 -5.82 -11.00 0.15
CA VAL A 112 -4.37 -11.12 0.04
C VAL A 112 -3.88 -12.40 0.71
N LEU A 113 -4.27 -12.64 1.97
CA LEU A 113 -3.87 -13.86 2.69
C LEU A 113 -4.39 -15.13 2.02
N MET A 114 -5.63 -15.13 1.54
CA MET A 114 -6.23 -16.24 0.81
C MET A 114 -5.40 -16.60 -0.44
N TYR A 115 -5.06 -15.62 -1.28
CA TYR A 115 -4.27 -15.87 -2.48
C TYR A 115 -2.82 -16.26 -2.18
N LEU A 116 -2.20 -15.71 -1.12
CA LEU A 116 -0.86 -16.13 -0.70
C LEU A 116 -0.84 -17.60 -0.28
N LYS A 117 -1.89 -18.08 0.40
CA LYS A 117 -2.07 -19.50 0.73
C LYS A 117 -2.34 -20.35 -0.50
N GLU A 118 -3.26 -19.92 -1.37
CA GLU A 118 -3.60 -20.63 -2.61
C GLU A 118 -2.40 -20.81 -3.53
N LEU A 119 -1.51 -19.81 -3.59
CA LEU A 119 -0.26 -19.86 -4.35
C LEU A 119 0.88 -20.58 -3.61
N ASN A 120 0.64 -21.13 -2.41
CA ASN A 120 1.62 -21.81 -1.56
C ASN A 120 2.84 -20.92 -1.23
N ILE A 121 2.62 -19.61 -1.07
CA ILE A 121 3.65 -18.65 -0.63
C ILE A 121 3.75 -18.67 0.89
N ILE A 122 2.62 -18.82 1.58
CA ILE A 122 2.51 -18.97 3.04
C ILE A 122 1.53 -20.11 3.36
N GLU A 123 1.63 -20.69 4.57
CA GLU A 123 0.65 -21.68 5.09
C GLU A 123 -0.64 -21.05 5.59
#